data_AF-A0A2P7BUG8-F1
#
_entry.id   AF-A0A2P7BUG8-F1
#
_cell.length_a   1.000
_cell.length_b   1.000
_cell.length_c   1.000
_cell.angle_alpha   90.00
_cell.angle_beta   90.00
_cell.angle_gamma   90.00
#
_symmetry.space_group_name_H-M   'P 1'
#
loop_
_entity.id
_entity.type
_entity.pdbx_description
1 polymer ?
#
loop_
_entity_poly.entity_id
_entity_poly.type
_entity_poly.pdbx_seq_one_letter_code
_entity_poly.pdbx_strand_id
1 'polypeptide(L)' 'MMELLVSANNAIIRTSFLARLLLRGLIVGVATLISYQFFPKDSYYLFVILLCVAAIVGGLWWRNDETGLWQGGKNKQ' A
#
# COMPACT_ATOMS: atom_id res chain seq x y z
N MET A 1 22.90 17.97 -16.25
CA MET A 1 23.00 17.71 -14.79
C MET A 1 21.62 17.64 -14.12
N MET A 2 20.68 18.53 -14.47
CA MET A 2 19.31 18.56 -13.91
C MET A 2 18.43 17.34 -14.29
N GLU A 3 18.62 16.75 -15.46
CA GLU A 3 17.84 15.59 -15.94
C GLU A 3 18.10 14.29 -15.16
N LEU A 4 19.33 14.12 -14.65
CA LEU A 4 19.70 12.95 -13.84
C LEU A 4 19.02 12.96 -12.47
N LEU A 5 18.89 14.15 -11.85
CA LEU A 5 18.18 14.32 -10.57
C LEU A 5 16.67 14.08 -10.72
N VAL A 6 16.07 14.53 -11.83
CA VAL A 6 14.65 14.30 -12.13
C VAL A 6 14.38 12.81 -12.40
N SER A 7 15.26 12.14 -13.13
CA SER A 7 15.15 10.70 -13.39
C SER A 7 15.31 9.86 -12.12
N ALA A 8 16.31 10.17 -11.28
CA ALA A 8 16.53 9.49 -10.00
C ALA A 8 15.36 9.72 -9.04
N ASN A 9 14.83 10.94 -8.96
CA ASN A 9 13.68 11.26 -8.11
C ASN A 9 12.43 10.48 -8.54
N ASN A 10 12.17 10.40 -9.84
CA ASN A 10 11.04 9.64 -10.37
C ASN A 10 11.18 8.13 -10.11
N ALA A 11 12.40 7.59 -10.20
CA ALA A 11 12.70 6.20 -9.85
C ALA A 11 12.50 5.92 -8.35
N ILE A 12 12.96 6.82 -7.47
CA ILE A 12 12.80 6.72 -6.00
C ILE A 12 11.32 6.76 -5.60
N ILE A 13 10.52 7.63 -6.22
CA ILE A 13 9.07 7.71 -5.96
C ILE A 13 8.39 6.40 -6.35
N ARG A 14 8.75 5.84 -7.53
CA ARG A 14 8.17 4.58 -8.03
C ARG A 14 8.57 3.38 -7.17
N THR A 15 9.83 3.30 -6.74
CA THR A 15 10.30 2.23 -5.84
C THR A 15 9.73 2.37 -4.44
N SER A 16 9.53 3.60 -3.94
CA SER A 16 8.90 3.85 -2.64
C SER A 16 7.43 3.44 -2.62
N PHE A 17 6.69 3.63 -3.71
CA PHE A 17 5.33 3.14 -3.85
C PHE A 17 5.28 1.61 -3.90
N LEU A 18 6.13 0.99 -4.73
CA LEU A 18 6.21 -0.46 -4.84
C LEU A 18 6.61 -1.13 -3.52
N ALA A 19 7.60 -0.58 -2.81
CA ALA A 19 8.04 -1.09 -1.50
C ALA A 19 6.93 -1.00 -0.45
N ARG A 20 6.15 0.09 -0.44
CA ARG A 20 5.00 0.25 0.46
C ARG A 20 3.85 -0.70 0.13
N LEU A 21 3.60 -0.95 -1.16
CA LEU A 21 2.61 -1.94 -1.61
C LEU A 21 3.02 -3.36 -1.20
N LEU A 22 4.28 -3.72 -1.41
CA LEU A 22 4.85 -5.01 -1.01
C LEU A 22 4.81 -5.21 0.51
N LEU A 23 5.17 -4.18 1.29
CA LEU A 23 5.10 -4.23 2.74
C LEU A 23 3.68 -4.49 3.25
N ARG A 24 2.68 -3.84 2.65
CA ARG A 24 1.26 -4.07 3.00
C ARG A 24 0.80 -5.48 2.62
N GLY A 25 1.16 -5.96 1.43
CA GLY A 25 0.89 -7.33 1.01
C GLY A 25 1.50 -8.36 1.96
N LEU A 26 2.72 -8.10 2.44
CA LEU A 26 3.43 -8.96 3.37
C LEU A 26 2.75 -8.99 4.75
N ILE A 27 2.32 -7.84 5.27
CA ILE A 27 1.56 -7.75 6.53
C ILE A 27 0.24 -8.53 6.43
N VAL A 28 -0.51 -8.36 5.34
CA VAL A 28 -1.78 -9.08 5.10
C VAL A 28 -1.55 -10.58 4.99
N GLY A 29 -0.51 -11.00 4.25
CA GLY A 29 -0.13 -12.40 4.12
C GLY A 29 0.25 -13.04 5.45
N VAL A 30 1.05 -12.36 6.28
CA VAL A 30 1.44 -12.83 7.61
C VAL A 30 0.23 -12.92 8.54
N ALA A 31 -0.63 -11.89 8.56
CA ALA A 31 -1.86 -11.91 9.37
C ALA A 31 -2.80 -13.06 8.98
N THR A 32 -2.89 -13.36 7.68
CA THR A 32 -3.64 -14.50 7.15
C THR A 32 -3.04 -15.83 7.64
N LEU A 33 -1.72 -15.98 7.53
CA LEU A 33 -1.02 -17.21 7.95
C LEU A 33 -1.15 -17.47 9.46
N ILE A 34 -1.03 -16.43 10.28
CA ILE A 34 -1.19 -16.52 11.74
C ILE A 34 -2.62 -16.92 12.07
N SER A 35 -3.62 -16.24 11.51
CA SER A 35 -5.03 -16.52 11.80
C SER A 35 -5.47 -17.91 11.38
N TYR A 36 -4.80 -18.55 10.41
CA TYR A 36 -5.07 -19.95 10.07
C TYR A 36 -4.84 -20.92 11.24
N GLN A 37 -3.90 -20.61 12.14
CA GLN A 37 -3.62 -21.46 13.30
C GLN A 37 -4.61 -21.25 14.46
N PHE A 38 -5.27 -20.10 14.51
CA PHE A 38 -6.14 -19.73 15.64
C PHE A 38 -7.64 -19.87 15.34
N PHE A 39 -8.06 -19.82 14.08
CA PHE A 39 -9.47 -19.83 13.71
C PHE A 39 -9.91 -21.14 13.04
N PRO A 40 -11.11 -21.67 13.37
CA PRO A 40 -11.73 -22.75 12.62
C PRO A 40 -12.03 -22.31 11.17
N LYS A 41 -12.03 -23.27 10.24
CA LYS A 41 -12.07 -23.01 8.77
C LYS A 41 -13.18 -22.05 8.35
N ASP A 42 -14.37 -22.16 8.93
CA ASP A 42 -15.52 -21.30 8.57
C ASP A 42 -15.29 -19.82 8.95
N SER A 43 -14.74 -19.57 10.13
CA SER A 43 -14.41 -18.21 10.59
C SER A 43 -13.15 -17.65 9.93
N TYR A 44 -12.23 -18.52 9.51
CA TYR A 44 -11.01 -18.13 8.81
C TYR A 44 -11.33 -17.45 7.46
N TYR A 45 -12.22 -18.02 6.64
CA TYR A 45 -12.57 -17.40 5.34
C TYR A 45 -13.18 -16.00 5.51
N LEU A 46 -14.06 -15.83 6.49
CA LEU A 46 -14.63 -14.52 6.85
C LEU A 46 -13.54 -13.52 7.26
N PHE A 47 -12.58 -13.96 8.08
CA PHE A 47 -11.45 -13.12 8.49
C PHE A 47 -10.55 -12.71 7.32
N VAL A 48 -10.25 -13.64 6.40
CA VAL A 48 -9.46 -13.34 5.20
C VAL A 48 -10.18 -12.34 4.28
N ILE A 49 -11.49 -12.51 4.09
CA ILE A 49 -12.30 -11.55 3.30
C ILE A 49 -12.24 -10.16 3.92
N LEU A 50 -12.39 -10.05 5.25
CA LEU A 50 -12.24 -8.79 5.99
C LEU A 50 -10.86 -8.16 5.81
N LEU A 51 -9.79 -8.97 5.89
CA LEU A 51 -8.42 -8.52 5.65
C LEU A 51 -8.20 -8.00 4.23
N CYS A 52 -8.73 -8.69 3.23
CA CYS A 52 -8.68 -8.27 1.83
C CYS A 52 -9.42 -6.93 1.64
N VAL A 53 -10.61 -6.78 2.22
CA VAL A 53 -11.36 -5.52 2.17
C VAL A 53 -10.57 -4.39 2.84
N ALA A 54 -10.00 -4.63 4.03
CA ALA A 54 -9.17 -3.65 4.72
C ALA A 54 -7.93 -3.25 3.90
N ALA A 55 -7.31 -4.19 3.20
CA ALA A 55 -6.18 -3.94 2.33
C ALA A 55 -6.56 -3.09 1.10
N ILE A 56 -7.71 -3.37 0.48
CA ILE A 56 -8.22 -2.59 -0.66
C ILE A 56 -8.59 -1.18 -0.22
N VAL A 57 -9.37 -1.04 0.86
CA VAL A 57 -9.78 0.27 1.39
C VAL A 57 -8.57 1.07 1.84
N GLY A 58 -7.65 0.47 2.60
CA GLY A 58 -6.40 1.11 3.02
C GLY A 58 -5.50 1.49 1.84
N GLY A 59 -5.51 0.71 0.75
CA GLY A 59 -4.85 1.05 -0.51
C GLY A 59 -5.50 2.23 -1.23
N LEU A 60 -6.83 2.28 -1.28
CA LEU A 60 -7.60 3.33 -1.94
C LEU A 60 -7.47 4.68 -1.21
N TRP A 61 -7.57 4.65 0.12
CA TRP A 61 -7.42 5.85 0.98
C TRP A 61 -6.02 6.43 0.84
N TRP A 62 -5.01 5.57 0.86
CA TRP A 62 -3.62 5.97 0.68
C TRP A 62 -3.35 6.58 -0.70
N ARG A 63 -3.99 6.05 -1.76
CA ARG A 63 -3.89 6.63 -3.11
C ARG A 63 -4.46 8.05 -3.15
N ASN A 64 -5.55 8.31 -2.43
CA ASN A 64 -6.14 9.65 -2.33
C ASN A 64 -5.24 10.62 -1.56
N ASP A 65 -4.64 10.19 -0.45
CA ASP A 65 -3.68 11.00 0.31
C ASP A 65 -2.43 11.33 -0.49
N GLU A 66 -1.85 10.35 -1.20
CA GLU A 66 -0.71 10.59 -2.09
C GLU A 66 -1.08 11.59 -3.19
N THR A 67 -2.23 11.42 -3.85
CA THR A 67 -2.69 12.35 -4.90
C THR A 67 -2.85 13.78 -4.36
N GLY A 68 -3.33 13.94 -3.12
CA GLY A 68 -3.41 15.24 -2.43
C GLY A 68 -2.05 15.85 -2.14
N LEU A 69 -1.07 15.05 -1.71
CA LEU A 69 0.31 15.50 -1.45
C LEU A 69 1.04 15.95 -2.72
N TRP A 70 0.78 15.32 -3.88
CA TRP A 70 1.36 15.70 -5.16
C TRP A 70 0.63 16.87 -5.85
N GLN A 71 -0.67 17.08 -5.60
CA GLN A 71 -1.41 18.25 -6.11
C GLN A 71 -1.07 19.54 -5.35
N GLY A 72 -0.81 19.47 -4.04
CA GLY A 72 -0.44 20.63 -3.23
C GLY A 72 0.88 21.31 -3.64
N GLY A 73 1.76 20.62 -4.37
CA GLY A 73 3.01 21.18 -4.90
C GLY A 73 2.88 21.96 -6.21
N LYS A 74 1.76 21.81 -6.94
CA LYS A 74 1.53 22.52 -8.22
C LYS A 74 0.97 23.94 -8.05
N ASN A 75 0.48 24.30 -6.86
CA ASN A 75 -0.16 25.59 -6.59
C ASN A 75 0.77 26.62 -5.92
N LYS A 76 2.09 26.46 -6.05
CA LYS A 76 3.11 27.38 -5.53
C LYS A 76 4.13 27.81 -6.59
N GLN A 77 3.79 27.74 -7.87
CA GLN A 77 4.54 28.42 -8.94
C GLN A 77 3.85 29.71 -9.32
#